data_AF-A0AAN8UWG1-F1
#
_entry.id   AF-A0AAN8UWG1-F1
#
_cell.length_a   1.000
_cell.length_b   1.000
_cell.length_c   1.000
_cell.angle_alpha   90.00
_cell.angle_beta   90.00
_cell.angle_gamma   90.00
#
_symmetry.space_group_name_H-M   'P 1'
#
loop_
_entity.id
_entity.type
_entity.pdbx_description
1 polymer ?
#
loop_
_entity_poly.entity_id
_entity_poly.type
_entity_poly.pdbx_seq_one_letter_code
_entity_poly.pdbx_strand_id
1 'polypeptide(L)'
;MKKSSQLPLLLLFLFFFISSSPFKVEEEEDVSRVGKGIVVKKCQRKSLVSTEFGEISAVDIKDKNRGAYHLRFITLEPNSLFLPVLLHADMVFYVQTGSGRLSWVDEDEMRRVRLRRGDVYRLRPGTIFFVESSLQPQREKLRIHAIFAYSGLSYHIINNMVMQEKSIGAYSSINDLLLGFDPVILRSAFQVTEGVVESVMRREKPPAIVHGAPKTTRNFWEWEAHFMKLFIKRAGHSMYYLENKLKKSRAFNVQDAHKDVENSNGWSLTVTWKNLQALRGSDIGFFMVNLTKGAMMGPHWNSMATEISVVLEGRGMVQVVCPSSANKSECQDQKLRVEEGDVFAVPRLHPMAQMSFNNDSFAFLGFSTTWKMNYPQFLAGKASVFQALDKNVLAAAFNAGNSTIDQLLSRQAESVILKCISCAEELERK
;
A
#
# COMPACT_ATOMS: atom_id res chain seq x y z
N MET A 1 -40.63 48.82 69.51
CA MET A 1 -41.76 49.04 68.56
C MET A 1 -41.29 49.96 67.45
N LYS A 2 -41.68 49.61 66.21
CA LYS A 2 -41.60 50.34 64.93
C LYS A 2 -40.26 50.41 64.18
N LYS A 3 -40.39 49.93 62.93
CA LYS A 3 -39.45 49.83 61.80
C LYS A 3 -39.21 51.20 61.14
N SER A 4 -38.02 51.36 60.55
CA SER A 4 -37.73 52.26 59.41
C SER A 4 -36.44 51.72 58.78
N SER A 5 -36.51 50.86 57.76
CA SER A 5 -36.46 51.18 56.31
C SER A 5 -35.20 51.95 55.88
N GLN A 6 -34.16 51.22 55.45
CA GLN A 6 -33.28 51.59 54.33
C GLN A 6 -32.72 50.33 53.65
N LEU A 7 -33.09 50.13 52.39
CA LEU A 7 -32.25 49.56 51.31
C LEU A 7 -31.88 50.76 50.41
N PRO A 8 -30.86 50.74 49.52
CA PRO A 8 -30.19 49.58 48.89
C PRO A 8 -28.63 49.70 48.93
N LEU A 9 -27.84 48.66 48.60
CA LEU A 9 -27.30 48.43 47.25
C LEU A 9 -26.66 47.02 47.24
N LEU A 10 -27.29 46.05 46.58
CA LEU A 10 -26.71 44.73 46.36
C LEU A 10 -26.08 44.72 44.96
N LEU A 11 -24.75 44.73 44.90
CA LEU A 11 -23.99 44.46 43.68
C LEU A 11 -24.13 42.96 43.35
N LEU A 12 -24.97 42.65 42.35
CA LEU A 12 -25.03 41.33 41.74
C LEU A 12 -23.77 41.11 40.90
N PHE A 13 -22.78 40.36 41.42
CA PHE A 13 -21.79 39.70 40.58
C PHE A 13 -22.36 38.36 40.10
N LEU A 14 -22.91 38.34 38.89
CA LEU A 14 -23.22 37.12 38.15
C LEU A 14 -21.91 36.46 37.71
N PHE A 15 -21.43 35.49 38.48
CA PHE A 15 -20.47 34.52 37.97
C PHE A 15 -21.21 33.59 36.99
N PHE A 16 -21.06 33.86 35.69
CA PHE A 16 -21.28 32.82 34.68
C PHE A 16 -20.21 31.75 34.86
N PHE A 17 -20.57 30.64 35.50
CA PHE A 17 -19.84 29.38 35.32
C PHE A 17 -20.07 28.91 33.89
N ILE A 18 -19.23 29.37 32.97
CA ILE A 18 -19.04 28.68 31.69
C ILE A 18 -18.34 27.37 32.07
N SER A 19 -19.11 26.29 32.13
CA SER A 19 -18.62 24.93 32.10
C SER A 19 -17.88 24.72 30.78
N SER A 20 -16.61 25.10 30.72
CA SER A 20 -15.69 24.69 29.67
C SER A 20 -15.33 23.23 29.93
N SER A 21 -16.20 22.31 29.49
CA SER A 21 -15.76 20.95 29.21
C SER A 21 -14.63 21.07 28.18
N PRO A 22 -13.41 20.60 28.46
CA PRO A 22 -12.37 20.59 27.45
C PRO A 22 -12.87 19.67 26.34
N PHE A 23 -13.12 20.25 25.17
CA PHE A 23 -13.30 19.52 23.94
C PHE A 23 -11.99 18.75 23.73
N LYS A 24 -11.98 17.47 24.14
CA LYS A 24 -10.91 16.54 23.82
C LYS A 24 -10.93 16.42 22.30
N VAL A 25 -10.02 17.13 21.66
CA VAL A 25 -9.51 16.73 20.35
C VAL A 25 -8.94 15.34 20.59
N GLU A 26 -9.61 14.31 20.11
CA GLU A 26 -9.01 12.99 19.94
C GLU A 26 -7.80 13.20 19.03
N GLU A 27 -6.60 13.22 19.62
CA GLU A 27 -5.38 13.01 18.85
C GLU A 27 -5.52 11.63 18.19
N GLU A 28 -5.52 11.59 16.85
CA GLU A 28 -5.36 10.36 16.08
C GLU A 28 -3.97 9.77 16.38
N GLU A 29 -3.83 9.11 17.52
CA GLU A 29 -2.73 8.21 17.82
C GLU A 29 -3.01 6.85 17.18
N ASP A 30 -2.57 6.65 15.94
CA ASP A 30 -2.00 5.36 15.48
C ASP A 30 -1.40 5.46 14.05
N VAL A 31 -0.34 6.24 13.84
CA VAL A 31 0.35 6.22 12.55
C VAL A 31 1.85 5.98 12.67
N SER A 32 2.29 4.84 12.16
CA SER A 32 3.67 4.35 12.19
C SER A 32 4.60 5.18 11.28
N ARG A 33 5.78 5.60 11.80
CA ARG A 33 6.77 6.46 11.10
C ARG A 33 8.01 5.67 10.66
N VAL A 34 8.37 5.76 9.38
CA VAL A 34 9.35 4.88 8.70
C VAL A 34 10.78 5.02 9.23
N GLY A 35 11.15 6.12 9.90
CA GLY A 35 12.52 6.36 10.41
C GLY A 35 13.03 5.44 11.52
N LYS A 36 12.21 4.52 12.03
CA LYS A 36 12.57 3.53 13.04
C LYS A 36 12.15 2.11 12.59
N GLY A 37 12.44 1.70 11.35
CA GLY A 37 12.14 0.36 10.80
C GLY A 37 10.81 -0.25 11.28
N ILE A 38 9.74 0.05 10.56
CA ILE A 38 8.40 -0.30 11.04
C ILE A 38 8.13 -1.79 10.81
N VAL A 39 7.55 -2.44 11.82
CA VAL A 39 6.75 -3.66 11.64
C VAL A 39 5.33 -3.37 12.11
N VAL A 40 4.34 -3.70 11.28
CA VAL A 40 2.93 -3.74 11.68
C VAL A 40 2.47 -5.18 11.61
N LYS A 41 2.08 -5.74 12.75
CA LYS A 41 1.63 -7.12 12.85
C LYS A 41 0.30 -7.31 12.15
N LYS A 42 0.05 -8.50 11.59
CA LYS A 42 -1.23 -8.83 10.94
C LYS A 42 -2.45 -8.52 11.82
N CYS A 43 -2.37 -8.78 13.12
CA CYS A 43 -3.44 -8.52 14.09
C CYS A 43 -3.64 -7.03 14.42
N GLN A 44 -2.66 -6.17 14.13
CA GLN A 44 -2.73 -4.73 14.35
C GLN A 44 -3.35 -3.97 13.17
N ARG A 45 -3.66 -4.67 12.07
CA ARG A 45 -4.27 -4.04 10.90
C ARG A 45 -5.66 -3.52 11.23
N LYS A 46 -5.94 -2.27 10.85
CA LYS A 46 -7.27 -1.66 11.03
C LYS A 46 -8.28 -2.34 10.13
N SER A 47 -9.34 -2.91 10.69
CA SER A 47 -10.47 -3.42 9.91
C SER A 47 -11.31 -2.26 9.37
N LEU A 48 -11.58 -2.25 8.07
CA LEU A 48 -12.42 -1.23 7.42
C LEU A 48 -13.78 -1.78 6.98
N VAL A 49 -13.78 -3.02 6.51
CA VAL A 49 -14.97 -3.72 6.00
C VAL A 49 -14.89 -5.14 6.51
N SER A 50 -16.00 -5.62 7.07
CA SER A 50 -16.18 -7.01 7.45
C SER A 50 -17.61 -7.42 7.13
N THR A 51 -17.76 -8.40 6.24
CA THR A 51 -19.03 -8.93 5.75
C THR A 51 -18.94 -10.44 5.61
N GLU A 52 -20.07 -11.13 5.45
CA GLU A 52 -20.06 -12.57 5.13
C GLU A 52 -19.43 -12.90 3.76
N PHE A 53 -19.25 -11.89 2.89
CA PHE A 53 -18.73 -12.04 1.52
C PHE A 53 -17.27 -11.60 1.38
N GLY A 54 -16.65 -11.12 2.47
CA GLY A 54 -15.26 -10.68 2.44
C GLY A 54 -14.95 -9.59 3.46
N GLU A 55 -13.67 -9.22 3.48
CA GLU A 55 -13.08 -8.27 4.42
C GLU A 55 -12.08 -7.34 3.74
N ILE A 56 -11.92 -6.14 4.30
CA ILE A 56 -10.86 -5.20 3.94
C ILE A 56 -10.19 -4.73 5.23
N SER A 57 -8.89 -4.97 5.35
CA SER A 57 -8.05 -4.41 6.43
C SER A 57 -6.98 -3.48 5.87
N ALA A 58 -6.36 -2.68 6.73
CA ALA A 58 -5.45 -1.63 6.31
C ALA A 58 -4.26 -1.39 7.24
N VAL A 59 -3.20 -0.84 6.65
CA VAL A 59 -1.99 -0.38 7.33
C VAL A 59 -1.55 0.93 6.71
N ASP A 60 -1.24 1.93 7.54
CA ASP A 60 -0.71 3.21 7.09
C ASP A 60 0.77 3.34 7.50
N ILE A 61 1.62 3.64 6.52
CA ILE A 61 3.06 3.76 6.66
C ILE A 61 3.49 5.18 6.27
N LYS A 62 4.02 5.97 7.22
CA LYS A 62 4.49 7.35 6.94
C LYS A 62 5.98 7.39 6.63
N ASP A 63 6.34 7.75 5.41
CA ASP A 63 7.70 8.14 5.04
C ASP A 63 7.91 9.63 5.29
N LYS A 64 8.90 9.96 6.14
CA LYS A 64 9.22 11.34 6.55
C LYS A 64 9.36 12.29 5.35
N ASN A 65 9.83 11.78 4.20
CA ASN A 65 10.16 12.60 3.04
C ASN A 65 9.11 12.56 1.93
N ARG A 66 8.17 11.61 1.97
CA ARG A 66 7.27 11.32 0.84
C ARG A 66 5.79 11.15 1.21
N GLY A 67 5.43 11.42 2.47
CA GLY A 67 4.05 11.36 2.93
C GLY A 67 3.64 9.96 3.41
N ALA A 68 2.33 9.70 3.40
CA ALA A 68 1.77 8.44 3.86
C ALA A 68 1.49 7.49 2.68
N TYR A 69 1.81 6.22 2.87
CA TYR A 69 1.40 5.12 2.00
C TYR A 69 0.32 4.31 2.70
N HIS A 70 -0.77 4.03 2.01
CA HIS A 70 -1.89 3.29 2.56
C HIS A 70 -1.92 1.91 1.93
N LEU A 71 -1.74 0.85 2.72
CA LEU A 71 -1.93 -0.52 2.25
C LEU A 71 -3.36 -0.95 2.56
N ARG A 72 -3.99 -1.64 1.60
CA ARG A 72 -5.26 -2.34 1.80
C ARG A 72 -5.10 -3.81 1.45
N PHE A 73 -5.66 -4.65 2.30
CA PHE A 73 -5.70 -6.10 2.16
C PHE A 73 -7.15 -6.49 1.91
N ILE A 74 -7.47 -6.81 0.66
CA ILE A 74 -8.84 -7.11 0.22
C ILE A 74 -8.97 -8.62 0.07
N THR A 75 -9.89 -9.22 0.82
CA THR A 75 -10.23 -10.64 0.70
C THR A 75 -11.69 -10.74 0.28
N LEU A 76 -11.95 -11.39 -0.86
CA LEU A 76 -13.30 -11.69 -1.33
C LEU A 76 -13.55 -13.20 -1.24
N GLU A 77 -14.69 -13.59 -0.66
CA GLU A 77 -15.18 -14.96 -0.72
C GLU A 77 -15.45 -15.37 -2.18
N PRO A 78 -15.53 -16.66 -2.51
CA PRO A 78 -15.91 -17.10 -3.85
C PRO A 78 -17.31 -16.58 -4.22
N ASN A 79 -17.47 -16.10 -5.46
CA ASN A 79 -18.71 -15.51 -5.95
C ASN A 79 -19.16 -14.26 -5.15
N SER A 80 -18.27 -13.30 -5.00
CA SER A 80 -18.51 -12.04 -4.31
C SER A 80 -18.10 -10.86 -5.19
N LEU A 81 -18.68 -9.70 -4.91
CA LEU A 81 -18.49 -8.46 -5.63
C LEU A 81 -18.06 -7.37 -4.64
N PHE A 82 -16.85 -6.84 -4.84
CA PHE A 82 -16.47 -5.55 -4.27
C PHE A 82 -17.11 -4.45 -5.11
N LEU A 83 -18.04 -3.71 -4.52
CA LEU A 83 -18.87 -2.73 -5.22
C LEU A 83 -18.03 -1.59 -5.83
N PRO A 84 -18.56 -0.88 -6.84
CA PRO A 84 -17.84 0.18 -7.50
C PRO A 84 -17.40 1.32 -6.57
N VAL A 85 -16.13 1.71 -6.71
CA VAL A 85 -15.53 2.83 -5.98
C VAL A 85 -14.77 3.74 -6.94
N LEU A 86 -14.77 5.05 -6.65
CA LEU A 86 -13.90 6.03 -7.28
C LEU A 86 -12.56 6.03 -6.57
N LEU A 87 -11.49 5.83 -7.32
CA LEU A 87 -10.14 5.79 -6.81
C LEU A 87 -9.58 7.22 -6.62
N HIS A 88 -9.03 7.54 -5.45
CA HIS A 88 -8.49 8.87 -5.14
C HIS A 88 -6.96 8.98 -5.28
N ALA A 89 -6.28 7.83 -5.25
CA ALA A 89 -4.82 7.72 -5.28
C ALA A 89 -4.38 6.64 -6.27
N ASP A 90 -3.12 6.64 -6.70
CA ASP A 90 -2.60 5.55 -7.52
C ASP A 90 -2.66 4.23 -6.76
N MET A 91 -3.31 3.22 -7.35
CA MET A 91 -3.42 1.88 -6.79
C MET A 91 -2.48 0.94 -7.55
N VAL A 92 -1.46 0.43 -6.88
CA VAL A 92 -0.68 -0.71 -7.39
C VAL A 92 -1.01 -1.92 -6.54
N PHE A 93 -1.35 -3.05 -7.16
CA PHE A 93 -1.78 -4.23 -6.42
C PHE A 93 -1.17 -5.52 -6.94
N TYR A 94 -1.17 -6.51 -6.06
CA TYR A 94 -0.75 -7.89 -6.30
C TYR A 94 -1.85 -8.87 -5.88
N VAL A 95 -2.08 -9.90 -6.69
CA VAL A 95 -3.04 -10.99 -6.41
C VAL A 95 -2.33 -12.16 -5.72
N GLN A 96 -2.58 -12.36 -4.44
CA GLN A 96 -1.95 -13.40 -3.62
C GLN A 96 -2.53 -14.79 -3.86
N THR A 97 -3.86 -14.92 -3.88
CA THR A 97 -4.57 -16.21 -4.06
C THR A 97 -5.86 -16.02 -4.85
N GLY A 98 -6.42 -17.11 -5.36
CA GLY A 98 -7.69 -17.11 -6.06
C GLY A 98 -7.65 -16.43 -7.44
N SER A 99 -8.83 -16.13 -7.95
CA SER A 99 -9.02 -15.54 -9.27
C SER A 99 -10.29 -14.71 -9.33
N GLY A 100 -10.37 -13.85 -10.34
CA GLY A 100 -11.46 -12.90 -10.46
C GLY A 100 -11.42 -12.09 -11.74
N ARG A 101 -12.18 -11.01 -11.73
CA ARG A 101 -12.20 -10.01 -12.80
C ARG A 101 -12.17 -8.63 -12.17
N LEU A 102 -11.21 -7.83 -12.61
CA LEU A 102 -11.19 -6.41 -12.35
C LEU A 102 -11.81 -5.71 -13.55
N SER A 103 -12.76 -4.81 -13.29
CA SER A 103 -13.45 -4.01 -14.28
C SER A 103 -13.33 -2.54 -13.90
N TRP A 104 -13.05 -1.68 -14.88
CA TRP A 104 -12.94 -0.24 -14.64
C TRP A 104 -13.36 0.56 -15.87
N VAL A 105 -13.71 1.82 -15.64
CA VAL A 105 -13.98 2.79 -16.72
C VAL A 105 -12.70 3.45 -17.15
N ASP A 106 -12.49 3.49 -18.46
CA ASP A 106 -11.39 4.21 -19.09
C ASP A 106 -11.96 5.00 -20.26
N GLU A 107 -11.82 6.33 -20.22
CA GLU A 107 -12.49 7.26 -21.14
C GLU A 107 -14.00 6.99 -21.19
N ASP A 108 -14.45 6.34 -22.27
CA ASP A 108 -15.85 6.02 -22.55
C ASP A 108 -16.14 4.51 -22.60
N GLU A 109 -15.18 3.65 -22.23
CA GLU A 109 -15.32 2.20 -22.33
C GLU A 109 -15.07 1.47 -21.01
N MET A 110 -15.85 0.41 -20.79
CA MET A 110 -15.59 -0.53 -19.72
C MET A 110 -14.41 -1.44 -20.12
N ARG A 111 -13.29 -1.29 -19.43
CA ARG A 111 -12.12 -2.17 -19.53
C ARG A 111 -12.23 -3.29 -18.51
N ARG A 112 -11.70 -4.45 -18.86
CA ARG A 112 -11.74 -5.65 -18.02
C ARG A 112 -10.44 -6.42 -18.13
N VAL A 113 -9.94 -6.90 -17.00
CA VAL A 113 -8.80 -7.83 -16.93
C VAL A 113 -9.16 -9.01 -16.04
N ARG A 114 -8.81 -10.22 -16.49
CA ARG A 114 -8.92 -11.41 -15.65
C ARG A 114 -7.76 -11.40 -14.67
N LEU A 115 -8.08 -11.64 -13.40
CA LEU A 115 -7.13 -11.74 -12.30
C LEU A 115 -6.88 -13.20 -11.96
N ARG A 116 -5.62 -13.54 -11.72
CA ARG A 116 -5.17 -14.80 -11.14
C ARG A 116 -4.01 -14.55 -10.18
N ARG A 117 -3.71 -15.53 -9.34
CA ARG A 117 -2.52 -15.54 -8.49
C ARG A 117 -1.26 -15.11 -9.27
N GLY A 118 -0.49 -14.22 -8.67
CA GLY A 118 0.75 -13.69 -9.25
C GLY A 118 0.58 -12.42 -10.08
N ASP A 119 -0.66 -12.00 -10.38
CA ASP A 119 -0.89 -10.81 -11.19
C ASP A 119 -0.56 -9.52 -10.41
N VAL A 120 0.17 -8.62 -11.06
CA VAL A 120 0.47 -7.25 -10.64
C VAL A 120 -0.14 -6.29 -11.65
N TYR A 121 -0.85 -5.28 -11.16
CA TYR A 121 -1.44 -4.26 -12.03
C TYR A 121 -1.58 -2.90 -11.33
N ARG A 122 -1.87 -1.85 -12.11
CA ARG A 122 -2.10 -0.49 -11.62
C ARG A 122 -3.40 0.11 -12.15
N LEU A 123 -4.11 0.82 -11.28
CA LEU A 123 -5.18 1.76 -11.63
C LEU A 123 -4.76 3.19 -11.24
N ARG A 124 -5.18 4.17 -12.06
CA ARG A 124 -4.87 5.58 -11.85
C ARG A 124 -5.95 6.28 -11.01
N PRO A 125 -5.61 7.33 -10.24
CA PRO A 125 -6.62 8.14 -9.57
C PRO A 125 -7.66 8.67 -10.57
N GLY A 126 -8.90 8.85 -10.11
CA GLY A 126 -10.06 9.20 -10.93
C GLY A 126 -10.76 8.01 -11.58
N THR A 127 -10.18 6.80 -11.50
CA THR A 127 -10.77 5.59 -12.09
C THR A 127 -11.91 5.05 -11.22
N ILE A 128 -13.08 4.79 -11.82
CA ILE A 128 -14.13 3.98 -11.17
C ILE A 128 -13.87 2.51 -11.48
N PHE A 129 -13.73 1.67 -10.45
CA PHE A 129 -13.49 0.24 -10.61
C PHE A 129 -14.27 -0.60 -9.62
N PHE A 130 -14.43 -1.89 -9.94
CA PHE A 130 -14.99 -2.91 -9.07
C PHE A 130 -14.30 -4.26 -9.33
N VAL A 131 -14.42 -5.19 -8.38
CA VAL A 131 -13.76 -6.50 -8.45
C VAL A 131 -14.75 -7.61 -8.18
N GLU A 132 -14.77 -8.61 -9.05
CA GLU A 132 -15.56 -9.83 -8.89
C GLU A 132 -14.65 -11.02 -8.63
N SER A 133 -14.92 -11.79 -7.58
CA SER A 133 -14.24 -13.07 -7.36
C SER A 133 -14.92 -14.20 -8.17
N SER A 134 -14.11 -15.13 -8.67
CA SER A 134 -14.61 -16.26 -9.45
C SER A 134 -15.09 -17.39 -8.55
N LEU A 135 -16.20 -18.03 -8.92
CA LEU A 135 -16.61 -19.31 -8.33
C LEU A 135 -15.90 -20.47 -9.02
N GLN A 136 -14.67 -20.77 -8.62
CA GLN A 136 -13.92 -21.93 -9.11
C GLN A 136 -14.20 -23.17 -8.25
N PRO A 137 -13.98 -24.40 -8.77
CA PRO A 137 -14.18 -25.64 -8.01
C PRO A 137 -13.40 -25.68 -6.69
N GLN A 138 -12.17 -25.15 -6.69
CA GLN A 138 -11.30 -25.08 -5.52
C GLN A 138 -11.81 -24.09 -4.46
N ARG A 139 -12.76 -23.21 -4.81
CA ARG A 139 -13.35 -22.19 -3.92
C ARG A 139 -12.30 -21.36 -3.17
N GLU A 140 -11.18 -21.07 -3.82
CA GLU A 140 -10.16 -20.18 -3.24
C GLU A 140 -10.66 -18.75 -3.12
N LYS A 141 -10.45 -18.15 -1.95
CA LYS A 141 -10.70 -16.72 -1.73
C LYS A 141 -9.76 -15.88 -2.61
N LEU A 142 -10.30 -14.84 -3.23
CA LEU A 142 -9.50 -13.86 -3.96
C LEU A 142 -8.86 -12.89 -2.95
N ARG A 143 -7.53 -12.94 -2.82
CA ARG A 143 -6.76 -12.06 -1.92
C ARG A 143 -5.91 -11.10 -2.72
N ILE A 144 -6.07 -9.80 -2.44
CA ILE A 144 -5.36 -8.71 -3.12
C ILE A 144 -4.63 -7.87 -2.07
N HIS A 145 -3.36 -7.59 -2.32
CA HIS A 145 -2.56 -6.64 -1.54
C HIS A 145 -2.34 -5.41 -2.41
N ALA A 146 -2.84 -4.26 -1.97
CA ALA A 146 -2.78 -3.01 -2.72
C ALA A 146 -2.11 -1.91 -1.90
N ILE A 147 -1.24 -1.13 -2.55
CA ILE A 147 -0.72 0.12 -2.01
C ILE A 147 -1.37 1.28 -2.75
N PHE A 148 -1.75 2.30 -1.98
CA PHE A 148 -2.30 3.55 -2.47
C PHE A 148 -1.30 4.66 -2.16
N ALA A 149 -0.87 5.35 -3.21
CA ALA A 149 0.07 6.46 -3.12
C ALA A 149 -0.48 7.68 -3.85
N TYR A 150 -0.41 8.84 -3.22
CA TYR A 150 -0.78 10.09 -3.87
C TYR A 150 0.41 10.54 -4.74
N SER A 151 0.30 10.36 -6.05
CA SER A 151 1.33 10.79 -6.99
C SER A 151 1.27 12.31 -7.18
N GLY A 152 2.20 13.04 -6.56
CA GLY A 152 2.39 14.48 -6.80
C GLY A 152 1.42 15.41 -6.06
N LEU A 153 2.00 16.41 -5.41
CA LEU A 153 1.38 17.51 -4.64
C LEU A 153 0.55 17.12 -3.41
N SER A 154 1.22 17.01 -2.26
CA SER A 154 0.63 17.45 -0.98
C SER A 154 1.44 18.60 -0.35
N TYR A 155 2.02 19.46 -1.19
CA TYR A 155 2.58 20.73 -0.73
C TYR A 155 2.00 21.85 -1.59
N HIS A 156 0.79 22.29 -1.25
CA HIS A 156 0.46 23.69 -1.48
C HIS A 156 1.12 24.48 -0.34
N ILE A 157 2.23 25.17 -0.64
CA ILE A 157 2.76 26.19 0.25
C ILE A 157 1.80 27.37 0.15
N ILE A 158 0.81 27.43 1.05
CA ILE A 158 0.03 28.65 1.29
C ILE A 158 0.58 29.22 2.59
N ASN A 159 1.15 30.42 2.54
CA ASN A 159 1.65 31.17 3.71
C ASN A 159 2.64 30.40 4.61
N ASN A 160 3.65 29.72 4.04
CA ASN A 160 4.69 28.99 4.80
C ASN A 160 4.16 27.91 5.77
N MET A 161 2.92 27.47 5.63
CA MET A 161 2.36 26.35 6.39
C MET A 161 2.17 25.13 5.49
N VAL A 162 2.78 24.00 5.87
CA VAL A 162 2.50 22.70 5.28
C VAL A 162 1.15 22.24 5.84
N MET A 163 0.08 22.46 5.08
CA MET A 163 -1.19 21.82 5.39
C MET A 163 -1.12 20.39 4.87
N GLN A 164 -1.05 19.42 5.79
CA GLN A 164 -1.31 18.03 5.48
C GLN A 164 -2.81 17.96 5.17
N GLU A 165 -3.19 17.85 3.88
CA GLU A 165 -4.58 17.60 3.53
C GLU A 165 -5.08 16.41 4.34
N LYS A 166 -6.21 16.58 5.03
CA LYS A 166 -6.92 15.45 5.63
C LYS A 166 -7.08 14.41 4.53
N SER A 167 -6.48 13.24 4.74
CA SER A 167 -6.44 12.17 3.74
C SER A 167 -7.86 11.93 3.21
N ILE A 168 -8.07 12.20 1.92
CA ILE A 168 -9.33 11.98 1.18
C ILE A 168 -9.69 10.48 1.18
N GLY A 169 -8.79 9.61 1.66
CA GLY A 169 -8.96 8.17 1.73
C GLY A 169 -8.51 7.52 0.43
N ALA A 170 -8.36 6.19 0.43
CA ALA A 170 -7.89 5.47 -0.76
C ALA A 170 -8.87 5.56 -1.93
N TYR A 171 -10.17 5.53 -1.62
CA TYR A 171 -11.28 5.55 -2.58
C TYR A 171 -12.60 5.88 -1.87
N SER A 172 -13.62 6.28 -2.63
CA SER A 172 -14.99 6.49 -2.14
C SER A 172 -15.99 5.62 -2.89
N SER A 173 -17.03 5.15 -2.21
CA SER A 173 -18.13 4.46 -2.89
C SER A 173 -18.84 5.42 -3.85
N ILE A 174 -19.22 4.93 -5.03
CA ILE A 174 -20.06 5.69 -5.97
C ILE A 174 -21.38 6.17 -5.34
N ASN A 175 -21.89 5.43 -4.35
CA ASN A 175 -23.13 5.78 -3.67
C ASN A 175 -22.92 7.04 -2.81
N ASP A 176 -21.79 7.12 -2.09
CA ASP A 176 -21.45 8.29 -1.28
C ASP A 176 -21.24 9.54 -2.14
N LEU A 177 -20.63 9.37 -3.32
CA LEU A 177 -20.45 10.47 -4.27
C LEU A 177 -21.77 11.00 -4.80
N LEU A 178 -22.73 10.11 -5.08
CA LEU A 178 -24.01 10.50 -5.65
C LEU A 178 -24.96 11.08 -4.60
N LEU A 179 -25.06 10.43 -3.44
CA LEU A 179 -25.96 10.82 -2.36
C LEU A 179 -25.48 12.07 -1.60
N GLY A 180 -24.26 12.55 -1.87
CA GLY A 180 -23.79 13.84 -1.35
C GLY A 180 -24.44 15.07 -2.01
N PHE A 181 -25.11 14.91 -3.16
CA PHE A 181 -25.79 16.01 -3.85
C PHE A 181 -27.23 16.21 -3.36
N ASP A 182 -27.70 17.46 -3.44
CA ASP A 182 -29.08 17.81 -3.13
C ASP A 182 -30.07 17.06 -4.07
N PRO A 183 -31.21 16.56 -3.56
CA PRO A 183 -32.21 15.85 -4.37
C PRO A 183 -32.69 16.64 -5.59
N VAL A 184 -32.81 17.97 -5.48
CA VAL A 184 -33.22 18.85 -6.59
C VAL A 184 -32.17 18.84 -7.70
N ILE A 185 -30.89 18.81 -7.35
CA ILE A 185 -29.78 18.70 -8.30
C ILE A 185 -29.84 17.35 -9.00
N LEU A 186 -29.96 16.25 -8.24
CA LEU A 186 -30.02 14.90 -8.80
C LEU A 186 -31.20 14.73 -9.76
N ARG A 187 -32.39 15.20 -9.35
CA ARG A 187 -33.60 15.16 -10.17
C ARG A 187 -33.40 15.88 -11.50
N SER A 188 -32.84 17.09 -11.45
CA SER A 188 -32.60 17.92 -12.63
C SER A 188 -31.50 17.35 -13.53
N ALA A 189 -30.42 16.86 -12.94
CA ALA A 189 -29.26 16.32 -13.66
C ALA A 189 -29.59 15.01 -14.40
N PHE A 190 -30.32 14.10 -13.75
CA PHE A 190 -30.75 12.83 -14.33
C PHE A 190 -32.06 12.92 -15.12
N GLN A 191 -32.78 14.05 -15.03
CA GLN A 191 -34.11 14.23 -15.65
C GLN A 191 -35.11 13.13 -15.23
N VAL A 192 -35.08 12.77 -13.95
CA VAL A 192 -35.98 11.77 -13.35
C VAL A 192 -37.05 12.43 -12.49
N THR A 193 -38.07 11.67 -12.11
CA THR A 193 -39.09 12.16 -11.17
C THR A 193 -38.54 12.23 -9.74
N GLU A 194 -39.17 13.05 -8.90
CA GLU A 194 -38.82 13.15 -7.48
C GLU A 194 -38.92 11.80 -6.77
N GLY A 195 -39.98 11.03 -7.03
CA GLY A 195 -40.15 9.69 -6.44
C GLY A 195 -39.01 8.72 -6.78
N VAL A 196 -38.36 8.85 -7.95
CA VAL A 196 -37.18 8.03 -8.29
C VAL A 196 -35.99 8.43 -7.42
N VAL A 197 -35.70 9.73 -7.29
CA VAL A 197 -34.59 10.22 -6.45
C VAL A 197 -34.81 9.83 -4.99
N GLU A 198 -36.01 10.07 -4.45
CA GLU A 198 -36.35 9.68 -3.08
C GLU A 198 -36.21 8.17 -2.86
N SER A 199 -36.62 7.35 -3.83
CA SER A 199 -36.50 5.90 -3.72
C SER A 199 -35.04 5.41 -3.65
N VAL A 200 -34.11 6.15 -4.27
CA VAL A 200 -32.67 5.84 -4.22
C VAL A 200 -32.07 6.36 -2.92
N MET A 201 -32.42 7.59 -2.51
CA MET A 201 -31.87 8.22 -1.30
C MET A 201 -32.36 7.58 0.01
N ARG A 202 -33.59 7.04 0.04
CA ARG A 202 -34.13 6.36 1.23
C ARG A 202 -33.65 4.92 1.38
N ARG A 203 -33.04 4.32 0.36
CA ARG A 203 -32.53 2.95 0.44
C ARG A 203 -31.31 2.90 1.34
N GLU A 204 -31.25 1.85 2.16
CA GLU A 204 -30.06 1.56 2.96
C GLU A 204 -28.85 1.33 2.05
N LYS A 205 -27.72 1.92 2.45
CA LYS A 205 -26.47 1.78 1.74
C LYS A 205 -26.00 0.32 1.83
N PRO A 206 -25.76 -0.38 0.71
CA PRO A 206 -25.23 -1.73 0.74
C PRO A 206 -23.81 -1.74 1.33
N PRO A 207 -23.38 -2.85 1.94
CA PRO A 207 -22.00 -2.99 2.37
C PRO A 207 -21.06 -2.98 1.16
N ALA A 208 -19.79 -2.64 1.37
CA ALA A 208 -18.82 -2.50 0.29
C ALA A 208 -18.56 -3.81 -0.48
N ILE A 209 -18.76 -4.95 0.16
CA ILE A 209 -18.65 -6.28 -0.45
C ILE A 209 -20.00 -6.99 -0.30
N VAL A 210 -20.51 -7.51 -1.41
CA VAL A 210 -21.80 -8.22 -1.49
C VAL A 210 -21.64 -9.57 -2.19
N HIS A 211 -22.66 -10.42 -2.13
CA HIS A 211 -22.72 -11.60 -2.97
C HIS A 211 -22.66 -11.24 -4.46
N GLY A 212 -21.97 -12.06 -5.25
CA GLY A 212 -21.82 -11.87 -6.68
C GLY A 212 -23.18 -11.81 -7.39
N ALA A 213 -23.30 -10.91 -8.36
CA ALA A 213 -24.51 -10.78 -9.15
C ALA A 213 -24.81 -12.09 -9.92
N PRO A 214 -26.08 -12.54 -10.00
CA PRO A 214 -26.44 -13.72 -10.77
C PRO A 214 -26.04 -13.56 -12.24
N LYS A 215 -25.37 -14.56 -12.84
CA LYS A 215 -25.01 -14.54 -14.26
C LYS A 215 -26.23 -14.48 -15.21
N THR A 216 -27.42 -14.78 -14.70
CA THR A 216 -28.68 -14.82 -15.44
C THR A 216 -29.45 -13.50 -15.44
N THR A 217 -29.10 -12.51 -14.62
CA THR A 217 -29.71 -11.19 -14.68
C THR A 217 -29.01 -10.35 -15.74
N ARG A 218 -29.48 -10.46 -17.00
CA ARG A 218 -29.21 -9.50 -18.08
C ARG A 218 -29.32 -8.05 -17.56
N ASN A 219 -30.29 -7.82 -16.68
CA ASN A 219 -30.58 -6.55 -16.03
C ASN A 219 -29.46 -5.97 -15.16
N PHE A 220 -28.59 -6.78 -14.50
CA PHE A 220 -27.51 -6.21 -13.68
C PHE A 220 -26.40 -5.65 -14.57
N TRP A 221 -26.01 -6.41 -15.60
CA TRP A 221 -25.01 -5.98 -16.59
C TRP A 221 -25.54 -4.86 -17.49
N GLU A 222 -26.84 -4.86 -17.80
CA GLU A 222 -27.51 -3.76 -18.52
C GLU A 222 -27.67 -2.53 -17.63
N TRP A 223 -27.96 -2.68 -16.33
CA TRP A 223 -28.00 -1.57 -15.37
C TRP A 223 -26.61 -1.01 -15.11
N GLU A 224 -25.58 -1.85 -14.98
CA GLU A 224 -24.19 -1.43 -14.93
C GLU A 224 -23.82 -0.71 -16.23
N ALA A 225 -24.08 -1.31 -17.40
CA ALA A 225 -23.84 -0.62 -18.68
C ALA A 225 -24.65 0.67 -18.84
N HIS A 226 -25.85 0.77 -18.27
CA HIS A 226 -26.72 1.95 -18.34
C HIS A 226 -26.29 3.04 -17.35
N PHE A 227 -26.02 2.68 -16.10
CA PHE A 227 -25.47 3.54 -15.06
C PHE A 227 -24.11 4.07 -15.50
N MET A 228 -23.23 3.19 -15.96
CA MET A 228 -21.93 3.59 -16.50
C MET A 228 -22.08 4.44 -17.78
N LYS A 229 -23.05 4.16 -18.67
CA LYS A 229 -23.39 5.06 -19.79
C LYS A 229 -23.80 6.47 -19.33
N LEU A 230 -24.44 6.63 -18.17
CA LEU A 230 -24.79 7.94 -17.62
C LEU A 230 -23.55 8.73 -17.15
N PHE A 231 -22.53 8.06 -16.61
CA PHE A 231 -21.23 8.68 -16.31
C PHE A 231 -20.39 8.94 -17.57
N ILE A 232 -20.48 8.05 -18.56
CA ILE A 232 -19.69 8.07 -19.80
C ILE A 232 -20.19 9.12 -20.80
N LYS A 233 -21.52 9.30 -20.98
CA LYS A 233 -22.06 10.11 -22.10
C LYS A 233 -21.85 11.64 -22.03
N ARG A 234 -21.17 12.20 -21.02
CA ARG A 234 -21.02 13.67 -20.88
C ARG A 234 -19.60 14.18 -20.63
N ALA A 235 -18.57 13.33 -20.62
CA ALA A 235 -17.17 13.79 -20.59
C ALA A 235 -16.68 14.15 -22.01
N GLY A 236 -17.30 15.17 -22.61
CA GLY A 236 -16.83 15.72 -23.88
C GLY A 236 -15.44 16.36 -23.72
N HIS A 237 -14.50 15.94 -24.59
CA HIS A 237 -13.21 16.55 -24.86
C HIS A 237 -12.19 16.65 -23.70
N SER A 238 -11.50 15.55 -23.40
CA SER A 238 -10.11 15.66 -22.93
C SER A 238 -9.17 15.61 -24.14
N MET A 239 -8.84 16.79 -24.66
CA MET A 239 -7.94 17.00 -25.79
C MET A 239 -6.46 16.98 -25.34
N TYR A 240 -6.01 15.96 -24.62
CA TYR A 240 -4.58 15.65 -24.45
C TYR A 240 -4.42 14.18 -24.07
N TYR A 241 -4.24 13.31 -25.06
CA TYR A 241 -3.31 12.16 -25.08
C TYR A 241 -3.55 11.42 -26.41
N LEU A 242 -2.85 11.90 -27.45
CA LEU A 242 -2.74 11.20 -28.72
C LEU A 242 -2.07 9.83 -28.51
N GLU A 243 -2.69 8.84 -29.15
CA GLU A 243 -2.13 7.57 -29.61
C GLU A 243 -1.44 6.67 -28.57
N ASN A 244 -2.21 5.70 -28.08
CA ASN A 244 -1.75 4.31 -28.20
C ASN A 244 -2.91 3.39 -28.56
N LYS A 245 -2.85 2.85 -29.79
CA LYS A 245 -3.60 1.67 -30.23
C LYS A 245 -3.63 0.62 -29.12
N LEU A 246 -4.84 0.40 -28.57
CA LEU A 246 -5.39 -0.85 -28.02
C LEU A 246 -4.40 -2.02 -27.88
N LYS A 247 -3.45 -1.93 -26.95
CA LYS A 247 -2.90 -3.14 -26.34
C LYS A 247 -3.93 -3.61 -25.33
N LYS A 248 -4.42 -4.85 -25.47
CA LYS A 248 -5.20 -5.50 -24.41
C LYS A 248 -4.44 -5.30 -23.11
N SER A 249 -5.00 -4.51 -22.20
CA SER A 249 -4.45 -4.37 -20.87
C SER A 249 -4.39 -5.77 -20.25
N ARG A 250 -3.16 -6.21 -19.95
CA ARG A 250 -2.89 -7.49 -19.31
C ARG A 250 -2.09 -7.21 -18.05
N ALA A 251 -2.50 -7.84 -16.96
CA ALA A 251 -1.70 -7.84 -15.74
C ALA A 251 -0.34 -8.51 -15.98
N PHE A 252 0.68 -8.03 -15.28
CA PHE A 252 2.00 -8.67 -15.28
C PHE A 252 1.97 -9.82 -14.29
N ASN A 253 2.26 -11.05 -14.72
CA ASN A 253 2.25 -12.19 -13.80
C ASN A 253 3.67 -12.56 -13.36
N VAL A 254 3.93 -12.51 -12.06
CA VAL A 254 5.26 -12.75 -11.48
C VAL A 254 5.69 -14.23 -11.52
N GLN A 255 4.73 -15.15 -11.63
CA GLN A 255 5.00 -16.58 -11.73
C GLN A 255 5.57 -16.94 -13.10
N ASP A 256 5.04 -16.30 -14.15
CA ASP A 256 5.47 -16.51 -15.53
C ASP A 256 6.77 -15.75 -15.86
N ALA A 257 7.18 -14.79 -15.03
CA ALA A 257 8.32 -13.93 -15.27
C ALA A 257 9.66 -14.61 -14.95
N HIS A 258 10.70 -14.29 -15.74
CA HIS A 258 12.08 -14.61 -15.41
C HIS A 258 12.50 -13.91 -14.11
N LYS A 259 13.28 -14.59 -13.28
CA LYS A 259 13.78 -14.05 -12.01
C LYS A 259 15.03 -13.20 -12.23
N ASP A 260 15.17 -12.09 -11.51
CA ASP A 260 16.35 -11.23 -11.65
C ASP A 260 17.59 -11.86 -11.01
N VAL A 261 17.36 -12.57 -9.90
CA VAL A 261 18.37 -13.37 -9.19
C VAL A 261 17.73 -14.71 -8.85
N GLU A 262 18.46 -15.80 -9.09
CA GLU A 262 18.03 -17.16 -8.73
C GLU A 262 19.26 -18.03 -8.45
N ASN A 263 19.25 -18.71 -7.31
CA ASN A 263 20.23 -19.73 -6.95
C ASN A 263 19.60 -20.73 -5.96
N SER A 264 20.41 -21.65 -5.42
CA SER A 264 19.93 -22.68 -4.47
C SER A 264 19.37 -22.13 -3.16
N ASN A 265 19.59 -20.84 -2.84
CA ASN A 265 19.14 -20.21 -1.61
C ASN A 265 17.87 -19.38 -1.79
N GLY A 266 17.37 -19.24 -3.02
CA GLY A 266 16.16 -18.48 -3.30
C GLY A 266 16.19 -17.72 -4.62
N TRP A 267 15.22 -16.82 -4.77
CA TRP A 267 15.09 -15.97 -5.94
C TRP A 267 14.49 -14.60 -5.59
N SER A 268 14.73 -13.64 -6.48
CA SER A 268 14.06 -12.34 -6.44
C SER A 268 13.70 -11.84 -7.83
N LEU A 269 12.71 -10.96 -7.90
CA LEU A 269 12.33 -10.27 -9.13
C LEU A 269 11.80 -8.87 -8.80
N THR A 270 11.97 -7.97 -9.76
CA THR A 270 11.49 -6.60 -9.72
C THR A 270 10.64 -6.30 -10.95
N VAL A 271 9.50 -5.65 -10.74
CA VAL A 271 8.60 -5.19 -11.78
C VAL A 271 8.63 -3.67 -11.81
N THR A 272 9.17 -3.14 -12.91
CA THR A 272 9.23 -1.69 -13.18
C THR A 272 8.33 -1.32 -14.35
N TRP A 273 8.25 -0.02 -14.67
CA TRP A 273 7.56 0.44 -15.87
C TRP A 273 8.04 -0.19 -17.18
N LYS A 274 9.28 -0.71 -17.23
CA LYS A 274 9.81 -1.42 -18.40
C LYS A 274 9.11 -2.77 -18.59
N ASN A 275 8.77 -3.44 -17.49
CA ASN A 275 8.07 -4.73 -17.49
C ASN A 275 6.55 -4.53 -17.64
N LEU A 276 6.00 -3.54 -16.93
CA LEU A 276 4.58 -3.20 -16.90
C LEU A 276 4.40 -1.70 -17.11
N GLN A 277 4.11 -1.30 -18.35
CA GLN A 277 3.95 0.12 -18.73
C GLN A 277 2.92 0.87 -17.88
N ALA A 278 1.91 0.17 -17.34
CA ALA A 278 0.91 0.74 -16.44
C ALA A 278 1.54 1.39 -15.20
N LEU A 279 2.70 0.93 -14.71
CA LEU A 279 3.40 1.50 -13.55
C LEU A 279 4.03 2.88 -13.81
N ARG A 280 4.11 3.35 -15.06
CA ARG A 280 4.78 4.62 -15.38
C ARG A 280 4.08 5.80 -14.71
N GLY A 281 4.77 6.50 -13.82
CA GLY A 281 4.28 7.70 -13.15
C GLY A 281 3.47 7.45 -11.87
N SER A 282 3.54 6.27 -11.25
CA SER A 282 2.90 5.99 -9.95
C SER A 282 3.75 6.37 -8.73
N ASP A 283 5.05 6.62 -8.92
CA ASP A 283 6.04 6.62 -7.82
C ASP A 283 6.09 5.32 -7.01
N ILE A 284 5.55 4.23 -7.57
CA ILE A 284 5.52 2.90 -6.97
C ILE A 284 5.98 1.83 -7.96
N GLY A 285 6.96 1.04 -7.55
CA GLY A 285 7.41 -0.20 -8.18
C GLY A 285 7.01 -1.40 -7.35
N PHE A 286 7.22 -2.61 -7.88
CA PHE A 286 6.91 -3.86 -7.20
C PHE A 286 8.11 -4.79 -7.21
N PHE A 287 8.32 -5.57 -6.16
CA PHE A 287 9.31 -6.63 -6.11
C PHE A 287 8.81 -7.82 -5.30
N MET A 288 9.45 -8.97 -5.50
CA MET A 288 9.19 -10.17 -4.73
C MET A 288 10.48 -10.91 -4.44
N VAL A 289 10.59 -11.43 -3.22
CA VAL A 289 11.74 -12.21 -2.75
C VAL A 289 11.22 -13.51 -2.15
N ASN A 290 11.90 -14.60 -2.47
CA ASN A 290 11.71 -15.90 -1.84
C ASN A 290 13.07 -16.42 -1.38
N LEU A 291 13.21 -16.62 -0.08
CA LEU A 291 14.39 -17.21 0.54
C LEU A 291 14.05 -18.64 0.99
N THR A 292 14.86 -19.60 0.57
CA THR A 292 14.77 -20.98 1.10
C THR A 292 15.19 -21.01 2.56
N LYS A 293 15.04 -22.14 3.25
CA LYS A 293 15.46 -22.29 4.65
C LYS A 293 16.95 -21.99 4.84
N GLY A 294 17.30 -21.25 5.89
CA GLY A 294 18.68 -20.88 6.22
C GLY A 294 19.38 -20.06 5.13
N ALA A 295 18.64 -19.15 4.49
CA ALA A 295 19.11 -18.26 3.44
C ALA A 295 18.99 -16.79 3.87
N MET A 296 19.71 -15.92 3.17
CA MET A 296 19.72 -14.50 3.41
C MET A 296 19.75 -13.74 2.09
N MET A 297 18.94 -12.71 1.95
CA MET A 297 19.27 -11.63 1.03
C MET A 297 20.37 -10.78 1.68
N GLY A 298 21.55 -10.80 1.07
CA GLY A 298 22.78 -10.29 1.67
C GLY A 298 22.67 -8.82 2.09
N PRO A 299 23.54 -8.35 3.00
CA PRO A 299 23.50 -6.97 3.47
C PRO A 299 23.57 -5.97 2.31
N HIS A 300 22.59 -5.09 2.20
CA HIS A 300 22.49 -4.11 1.12
C HIS A 300 21.71 -2.87 1.54
N TRP A 301 21.78 -1.80 0.76
CA TRP A 301 20.87 -0.66 0.92
C TRP A 301 20.25 -0.25 -0.42
N ASN A 302 19.08 0.41 -0.32
CA ASN A 302 18.39 0.95 -1.47
C ASN A 302 18.72 2.42 -1.68
N SER A 303 19.25 2.74 -2.85
CA SER A 303 19.75 4.07 -3.19
C SER A 303 18.64 5.04 -3.60
N MET A 304 17.48 4.54 -4.03
CA MET A 304 16.42 5.36 -4.65
C MET A 304 15.06 5.26 -3.97
N ALA A 305 14.82 4.25 -3.15
CA ALA A 305 13.49 3.97 -2.62
C ALA A 305 13.48 3.42 -1.19
N THR A 306 12.37 3.73 -0.50
CA THR A 306 11.88 2.99 0.66
C THR A 306 11.20 1.73 0.15
N GLU A 307 11.41 0.61 0.83
CA GLU A 307 10.73 -0.65 0.54
C GLU A 307 9.67 -0.92 1.59
N ILE A 308 8.45 -1.21 1.16
CA ILE A 308 7.31 -1.52 2.02
C ILE A 308 6.82 -2.92 1.65
N SER A 309 7.07 -3.87 2.53
CA SER A 309 6.95 -5.30 2.26
C SER A 309 5.80 -5.94 3.02
N VAL A 310 5.17 -6.94 2.41
CA VAL A 310 4.16 -7.81 3.02
C VAL A 310 4.67 -9.23 2.99
N VAL A 311 4.76 -9.87 4.17
CA VAL A 311 5.15 -11.28 4.27
C VAL A 311 4.03 -12.17 3.75
N LEU A 312 4.36 -13.05 2.81
CA LEU A 312 3.41 -13.93 2.13
C LEU A 312 3.45 -15.36 2.67
N GLU A 313 4.62 -15.81 3.12
CA GLU A 313 4.81 -17.18 3.60
C GLU A 313 5.98 -17.25 4.59
N GLY A 314 5.79 -18.05 5.63
CA GLY A 314 6.79 -18.38 6.62
C GLY A 314 7.19 -17.20 7.51
N ARG A 315 8.42 -17.26 8.02
CA ARG A 315 8.94 -16.35 9.03
C ARG A 315 10.36 -15.93 8.72
N GLY A 316 10.71 -14.71 9.08
CA GLY A 316 12.03 -14.16 8.84
C GLY A 316 12.46 -13.15 9.88
N MET A 317 13.76 -12.89 9.88
CA MET A 317 14.37 -11.77 10.59
C MET A 317 14.84 -10.73 9.58
N VAL A 318 14.60 -9.46 9.87
CA VAL A 318 15.13 -8.34 9.10
C VAL A 318 15.99 -7.49 10.02
N GLN A 319 17.28 -7.40 9.74
CA GLN A 319 18.16 -6.45 10.41
C GLN A 319 18.18 -5.16 9.62
N VAL A 320 17.96 -4.03 10.28
CA VAL A 320 18.05 -2.70 9.68
C VAL A 320 19.08 -1.89 10.46
N VAL A 321 20.02 -1.30 9.76
CA VAL A 321 21.07 -0.46 10.34
C VAL A 321 20.74 1.00 10.08
N CYS A 322 20.84 1.80 11.13
CA CYS A 322 20.65 3.23 11.05
C CYS A 322 21.92 3.89 10.47
N PRO A 323 21.80 4.76 9.45
CA PRO A 323 22.94 5.52 8.94
C PRO A 323 23.60 6.35 10.04
N SER A 324 24.93 6.39 10.06
CA SER A 324 25.71 7.11 11.10
C SER A 324 25.45 8.62 11.16
N SER A 325 25.00 9.20 10.04
CA SER A 325 24.61 10.61 9.95
C SER A 325 23.21 10.91 10.50
N ALA A 326 22.42 9.88 10.82
CA ALA A 326 21.09 10.06 11.38
C ALA A 326 21.16 10.39 12.88
N ASN A 327 20.22 11.20 13.34
CA ASN A 327 20.11 11.52 14.76
C ASN A 327 19.74 10.24 15.55
N LYS A 328 20.57 9.86 16.53
CA LYS A 328 20.40 8.64 17.33
C LYS A 328 19.08 8.59 18.11
N SER A 329 18.49 9.74 18.43
CA SER A 329 17.16 9.80 19.05
C SER A 329 16.02 9.49 18.07
N GLU A 330 16.27 9.62 16.77
CA GLU A 330 15.27 9.44 15.71
C GLU A 330 15.37 8.10 14.99
N CYS A 331 16.53 7.46 15.01
CA CYS A 331 16.82 6.24 14.27
C CYS A 331 17.83 5.38 15.05
N GLN A 332 17.52 4.09 15.15
CA GLN A 332 18.32 3.08 15.87
C GLN A 332 18.42 1.84 15.01
N ASP A 333 19.44 1.02 15.24
CA ASP A 333 19.54 -0.31 14.64
C ASP A 333 18.41 -1.20 15.16
N GLN A 334 17.88 -2.04 14.28
CA GLN A 334 16.71 -2.85 14.59
C GLN A 334 16.83 -4.26 14.08
N LYS A 335 16.15 -5.15 14.80
CA LYS A 335 16.01 -6.55 14.49
C LYS A 335 14.52 -6.85 14.51
N LEU A 336 13.98 -7.11 13.34
CA LEU A 336 12.55 -7.18 13.11
C LEU A 336 12.19 -8.63 12.84
N ARG A 337 11.49 -9.27 13.78
CA ARG A 337 10.89 -10.58 13.56
C ARG A 337 9.56 -10.41 12.84
N VAL A 338 9.43 -11.00 11.67
CA VAL A 338 8.23 -10.90 10.83
C VAL A 338 7.71 -12.28 10.44
N GLU A 339 6.40 -12.38 10.29
CA GLU A 339 5.71 -13.62 9.90
C GLU A 339 4.55 -13.34 8.93
N GLU A 340 3.94 -14.39 8.38
CA GLU A 340 2.90 -14.28 7.37
C GLU A 340 1.82 -13.22 7.71
N GLY A 341 1.66 -12.26 6.79
CA GLY A 341 0.74 -11.13 6.95
C GLY A 341 1.28 -9.97 7.78
N ASP A 342 2.51 -10.00 8.25
CA ASP A 342 3.14 -8.78 8.76
C ASP A 342 3.50 -7.84 7.61
N VAL A 343 3.48 -6.55 7.89
CA VAL A 343 4.03 -5.51 7.02
C VAL A 343 5.31 -5.01 7.65
N PHE A 344 6.38 -4.87 6.87
CA PHE A 344 7.59 -4.20 7.33
C PHE A 344 8.09 -3.18 6.31
N ALA A 345 8.71 -2.10 6.78
CA ALA A 345 9.22 -1.05 5.91
C ALA A 345 10.67 -0.71 6.23
N VAL A 346 11.50 -0.63 5.19
CA VAL A 346 12.90 -0.20 5.30
C VAL A 346 13.11 1.06 4.46
N PRO A 347 13.46 2.19 5.10
CA PRO A 347 13.69 3.43 4.38
C PRO A 347 14.88 3.36 3.43
N ARG A 348 14.83 4.23 2.42
CA ARG A 348 15.96 4.54 1.55
C ARG A 348 17.24 4.80 2.36
N LEU A 349 18.39 4.35 1.83
CA LEU A 349 19.73 4.49 2.42
C LEU A 349 19.94 3.80 3.77
N HIS A 350 19.01 2.97 4.25
CA HIS A 350 19.23 2.16 5.44
C HIS A 350 19.76 0.78 5.01
N PRO A 351 20.99 0.39 5.40
CA PRO A 351 21.47 -0.95 5.16
C PRO A 351 20.59 -1.97 5.87
N MET A 352 20.34 -3.10 5.22
CA MET A 352 19.53 -4.16 5.76
C MET A 352 20.00 -5.54 5.31
N ALA A 353 19.63 -6.56 6.07
CA ALA A 353 19.72 -7.96 5.67
C ALA A 353 18.42 -8.66 6.05
N GLN A 354 17.92 -9.52 5.17
CA GLN A 354 16.69 -10.28 5.38
C GLN A 354 17.03 -11.75 5.38
N MET A 355 16.61 -12.49 6.38
CA MET A 355 17.04 -13.88 6.59
C MET A 355 15.87 -14.77 6.98
N SER A 356 15.85 -15.98 6.42
CA SER A 356 14.93 -17.05 6.78
C SER A 356 15.49 -17.88 7.92
N PHE A 357 14.61 -18.51 8.69
CA PHE A 357 15.00 -19.47 9.72
C PHE A 357 15.42 -20.81 9.09
N ASN A 358 16.07 -21.66 9.87
CA ASN A 358 16.48 -23.01 9.43
C ASN A 358 15.29 -23.94 9.17
N ASN A 359 14.15 -23.68 9.82
CA ASN A 359 12.97 -24.53 9.73
C ASN A 359 11.91 -24.00 8.74
N ASP A 360 12.06 -22.77 8.25
CA ASP A 360 11.02 -22.06 7.52
C ASP A 360 11.58 -21.29 6.32
N SER A 361 10.87 -21.30 5.20
CA SER A 361 11.18 -20.38 4.10
C SER A 361 10.69 -18.97 4.46
N PHE A 362 11.18 -17.97 3.76
CA PHE A 362 10.72 -16.60 3.96
C PHE A 362 10.44 -15.96 2.60
N ALA A 363 9.15 -15.80 2.28
CA ALA A 363 8.72 -15.16 1.05
C ALA A 363 7.88 -13.92 1.34
N PHE A 364 8.19 -12.83 0.65
CA PHE A 364 7.51 -11.56 0.78
C PHE A 364 7.45 -10.83 -0.56
N LEU A 365 6.39 -10.06 -0.74
CA LEU A 365 6.36 -9.02 -1.76
C LEU A 365 6.76 -7.69 -1.14
N GLY A 366 7.11 -6.73 -1.98
CA GLY A 366 7.14 -5.35 -1.55
C GLY A 366 6.84 -4.35 -2.65
N PHE A 367 6.46 -3.17 -2.19
CA PHE A 367 6.27 -1.98 -2.99
C PHE A 367 7.48 -1.08 -2.77
N SER A 368 8.17 -0.77 -3.87
CA SER A 368 9.25 0.20 -3.86
C SER A 368 8.66 1.58 -4.07
N THR A 369 9.09 2.59 -3.31
CA THR A 369 8.63 3.98 -3.51
C THR A 369 9.27 4.66 -4.73
N THR A 370 9.52 3.89 -5.79
CA THR A 370 9.90 4.39 -7.11
C THR A 370 9.40 3.45 -8.18
N TRP A 371 8.83 3.97 -9.26
CA TRP A 371 8.46 3.18 -10.45
C TRP A 371 9.66 2.93 -11.37
N LYS A 372 10.79 3.60 -11.13
CA LYS A 372 12.05 3.44 -11.87
C LYS A 372 12.84 2.25 -11.35
N MET A 373 13.88 1.85 -12.08
CA MET A 373 14.81 0.83 -11.59
C MET A 373 15.51 1.34 -10.32
N ASN A 374 15.35 0.62 -9.23
CA ASN A 374 16.15 0.76 -8.03
C ASN A 374 17.32 -0.23 -8.15
N TYR A 375 18.54 0.23 -7.87
CA TYR A 375 19.73 -0.63 -7.90
C TYR A 375 20.23 -0.81 -6.46
N PRO A 376 19.82 -1.89 -5.77
CA PRO A 376 20.34 -2.21 -4.45
C PRO A 376 21.87 -2.31 -4.49
N GLN A 377 22.53 -1.71 -3.50
CA GLN A 377 23.98 -1.78 -3.37
C GLN A 377 24.32 -2.79 -2.29
N PHE A 378 24.94 -3.89 -2.67
CA PHE A 378 25.30 -4.97 -1.76
C PHE A 378 26.63 -4.66 -1.05
N LEU A 379 26.77 -5.12 0.20
CA LEU A 379 27.97 -4.99 1.02
C LEU A 379 28.75 -6.31 1.11
N ALA A 380 28.14 -7.43 0.75
CA ALA A 380 28.76 -8.76 0.76
C ALA A 380 28.48 -9.51 -0.55
N GLY A 381 29.29 -10.53 -0.82
CA GLY A 381 29.20 -11.34 -2.03
C GLY A 381 29.86 -10.71 -3.26
N LYS A 382 29.73 -11.39 -4.40
CA LYS A 382 30.34 -10.96 -5.67
C LYS A 382 29.77 -9.65 -6.23
N ALA A 383 28.54 -9.30 -5.88
CA ALA A 383 27.94 -8.01 -6.23
C ALA A 383 28.26 -6.88 -5.22
N SER A 384 29.10 -7.14 -4.21
CA SER A 384 29.44 -6.13 -3.22
C SER A 384 30.12 -4.92 -3.85
N VAL A 385 29.73 -3.71 -3.43
CA VAL A 385 30.42 -2.47 -3.80
C VAL A 385 31.89 -2.48 -3.39
N PHE A 386 32.26 -3.26 -2.37
CA PHE A 386 33.64 -3.39 -1.93
C PHE A 386 34.50 -4.14 -2.95
N GLN A 387 33.91 -4.95 -3.85
CA GLN A 387 34.66 -5.57 -4.95
C GLN A 387 35.15 -4.54 -5.98
N ALA A 388 34.52 -3.36 -6.04
CA ALA A 388 34.86 -2.30 -6.99
C ALA A 388 35.83 -1.24 -6.42
N LEU A 389 36.08 -1.25 -5.11
CA LEU A 389 36.95 -0.27 -4.46
C LEU A 389 38.41 -0.73 -4.45
N ASP A 390 39.33 0.22 -4.48
CA ASP A 390 40.75 -0.07 -4.35
C ASP A 390 41.03 -0.74 -3.00
N LYS A 391 41.83 -1.80 -3.05
CA LYS A 391 42.10 -2.64 -1.89
C LYS A 391 42.86 -1.90 -0.79
N ASN A 392 43.81 -1.04 -1.14
CA ASN A 392 44.55 -0.26 -0.13
C ASN A 392 43.64 0.79 0.51
N VAL A 393 42.68 1.33 -0.25
CA VAL A 393 41.64 2.23 0.30
C VAL A 393 40.75 1.49 1.29
N LEU A 394 40.32 0.25 0.98
CA LEU A 394 39.56 -0.58 1.93
C LEU A 394 40.38 -0.94 3.17
N ALA A 395 41.64 -1.32 3.00
CA ALA A 395 42.56 -1.61 4.09
C ALA A 395 42.70 -0.40 5.04
N ALA A 396 42.85 0.80 4.49
CA ALA A 396 42.87 2.03 5.27
C ALA A 396 41.52 2.30 5.95
N ALA A 397 40.39 2.14 5.25
CA ALA A 397 39.04 2.40 5.77
C ALA A 397 38.66 1.48 6.94
N PHE A 398 39.03 0.20 6.87
CA PHE A 398 38.78 -0.77 7.93
C PHE A 398 39.91 -0.84 8.98
N ASN A 399 40.99 -0.07 8.81
CA ASN A 399 42.20 -0.17 9.61
C ASN A 399 42.71 -1.62 9.72
N ALA A 400 42.79 -2.30 8.57
CA ALA A 400 43.10 -3.73 8.46
C ALA A 400 44.17 -3.99 7.40
N GLY A 401 44.88 -5.12 7.52
CA GLY A 401 45.87 -5.54 6.52
C GLY A 401 45.24 -5.98 5.20
N ASN A 402 45.99 -5.82 4.11
CA ASN A 402 45.56 -6.23 2.76
C ASN A 402 45.14 -7.71 2.66
N SER A 403 45.81 -8.61 3.38
CA SER A 403 45.45 -10.03 3.44
C SER A 403 44.09 -10.26 4.12
N THR A 404 43.75 -9.47 5.14
CA THR A 404 42.43 -9.52 5.80
C THR A 404 41.33 -9.07 4.84
N ILE A 405 41.58 -8.00 4.06
CA ILE A 405 40.63 -7.53 3.04
C ILE A 405 40.43 -8.59 1.95
N ASP A 406 41.49 -9.23 1.47
CA ASP A 406 41.35 -10.33 0.49
C ASP A 406 40.47 -11.47 1.03
N GLN A 407 40.70 -11.87 2.28
CA GLN A 407 39.91 -12.92 2.90
C GLN A 407 38.46 -12.50 3.09
N LEU A 408 38.20 -11.24 3.43
CA LEU A 408 36.85 -10.71 3.57
C LEU A 408 36.08 -10.74 2.23
N LEU A 409 36.75 -10.40 1.13
CA LEU A 409 36.11 -10.27 -0.19
C LEU A 409 36.05 -11.58 -0.99
N SER A 410 36.95 -12.55 -0.77
CA SER A 410 37.05 -13.74 -1.62
C SER A 410 36.21 -14.94 -1.16
N ARG A 411 35.78 -14.97 0.11
CA ARG A 411 35.17 -16.16 0.73
C ARG A 411 33.73 -16.41 0.30
N GLN A 412 32.97 -15.37 0.00
CA GLN A 412 31.57 -15.50 -0.39
C GLN A 412 31.47 -15.71 -1.91
N ALA A 413 31.16 -16.94 -2.31
CA ALA A 413 31.06 -17.32 -3.73
C ALA A 413 29.75 -16.84 -4.40
N GLU A 414 28.72 -16.58 -3.60
CA GLU A 414 27.41 -16.13 -4.05
C GLU A 414 27.36 -14.60 -4.21
N SER A 415 26.41 -14.12 -4.99
CA SER A 415 26.36 -12.70 -5.40
C SER A 415 25.47 -11.85 -4.48
N VAL A 416 24.20 -12.25 -4.34
CA VAL A 416 23.13 -11.43 -3.74
C VAL A 416 22.35 -12.22 -2.68
N ILE A 417 21.81 -13.38 -3.04
CA ILE A 417 21.15 -14.30 -2.10
C ILE A 417 22.19 -15.32 -1.63
N LEU A 418 22.44 -15.33 -0.33
CA LEU A 418 23.53 -16.02 0.32
C LEU A 418 23.00 -17.15 1.22
N LYS A 419 23.79 -18.21 1.38
CA LYS A 419 23.57 -19.20 2.42
C LYS A 419 23.88 -18.60 3.80
N CYS A 420 22.94 -18.71 4.74
CA CYS A 420 23.09 -18.19 6.10
C CYS A 420 22.36 -19.08 7.11
N ILE A 421 22.95 -20.25 7.39
CA ILE A 421 22.39 -21.21 8.36
C ILE A 421 22.46 -20.57 9.76
N SER A 422 21.35 -20.65 10.49
CA SER A 422 21.21 -20.17 11.88
C SER A 422 21.31 -18.65 12.08
N CYS A 423 21.49 -17.85 11.02
CA CYS A 423 21.67 -16.40 11.17
C CYS A 423 20.42 -15.73 11.76
N ALA A 424 19.23 -16.16 11.37
CA ALA A 424 17.97 -15.66 11.93
C ALA A 424 17.86 -15.99 13.43
N GLU A 425 18.16 -17.23 13.79
CA GLU A 425 18.12 -17.73 15.16
C GLU A 425 19.15 -17.05 16.07
N GLU A 426 20.34 -16.79 15.56
CA GLU A 426 21.38 -16.05 16.31
C GLU A 426 20.98 -14.60 16.49
N LEU A 427 20.37 -13.98 15.48
CA LEU A 427 19.92 -12.59 15.56
C LEU A 427 18.71 -12.45 16.50
N GLU A 428 17.80 -13.40 16.52
CA GLU A 428 16.63 -13.43 17.42
C GLU A 428 17.04 -13.59 18.90
N ARG A 429 18.12 -14.32 19.19
CA ARG A 429 18.63 -14.50 20.56
C ARG A 429 19.33 -13.26 21.14
N LYS A 430 19.85 -12.38 20.29
CA LYS A 430 20.58 -11.16 20.66
C LYS A 430 19.65 -9.98 20.70
#